data_AF-A0A1T1HY70-F1
#
_entry.id   AF-A0A1T1HY70-F1
#
_cell.length_a   1.000
_cell.length_b   1.000
_cell.length_c   1.000
_cell.angle_alpha   90.00
_cell.angle_beta   90.00
_cell.angle_gamma   90.00
#
_symmetry.space_group_name_H-M   'P 1'
#
loop_
_entity.id
_entity.type
_entity.pdbx_description
1 polymer ?
#
loop_
_entity_poly.entity_id
_entity_poly.type
_entity_poly.pdbx_seq_one_letter_code
_entity_poly.pdbx_strand_id
1 'polypeptide(L)'
;MDEDAGYKINEFLPLKYGRNTLESTYLGAFLDNPLMPQNLVPFAGDAGGDYFCFATDDAQAGAIIFFESEYYDEPERARVFLAPSFSAFVAQLIVDPD
;
A
#
# COMPACT_ATOMS: atom_id res chain seq x y z
N MET A 1 -12.03 -21.28 -1.02
CA MET A 1 -10.92 -20.31 -1.10
C MET A 1 -9.83 -21.06 -1.79
N ASP A 2 -9.59 -20.76 -3.07
CA ASP A 2 -8.48 -21.37 -3.79
C ASP A 2 -7.18 -20.98 -3.12
N GLU A 3 -6.27 -21.95 -2.97
CA GLU A 3 -4.95 -21.79 -2.36
C GLU A 3 -4.03 -20.83 -3.17
N ASP A 4 -4.52 -20.31 -4.31
CA ASP A 4 -3.84 -19.35 -5.20
C ASP A 4 -4.24 -17.87 -4.99
N ALA A 5 -5.10 -17.55 -4.01
CA ALA A 5 -5.64 -16.20 -3.80
C ALA A 5 -4.73 -15.27 -2.95
N GLY A 6 -3.44 -15.17 -3.29
CA GLY A 6 -2.50 -14.24 -2.65
C GLY A 6 -2.54 -12.84 -3.27
N TYR A 7 -2.21 -11.81 -2.47
CA TYR A 7 -1.93 -10.48 -3.02
C TYR A 7 -0.59 -10.47 -3.75
N LYS A 8 -0.55 -9.89 -4.96
CA LYS A 8 0.67 -9.84 -5.78
C LYS A 8 1.26 -8.43 -5.81
N ILE A 9 2.55 -8.33 -5.50
CA ILE A 9 3.30 -7.08 -5.69
C ILE A 9 3.74 -7.04 -7.15
N ASN A 10 3.24 -6.07 -7.90
CA ASN A 10 3.69 -5.82 -9.27
C ASN A 10 4.92 -4.91 -9.28
N GLU A 11 4.94 -3.87 -8.44
CA GLU A 11 6.07 -2.96 -8.34
C GLU A 11 6.26 -2.41 -6.93
N PHE A 12 7.52 -2.15 -6.57
CA PHE A 12 7.85 -1.32 -5.41
C PHE A 12 7.97 0.14 -5.83
N LEU A 13 7.28 1.01 -5.10
CA LEU A 13 7.29 2.45 -5.38
C LEU A 13 8.64 3.04 -4.94
N PRO A 14 9.39 3.65 -5.87
CA PRO A 14 10.71 4.18 -5.55
C PRO A 14 10.60 5.40 -4.63
N LEU A 15 11.18 5.30 -3.43
CA LEU A 15 11.33 6.42 -2.50
C LEU A 15 12.46 7.38 -2.89
N LYS A 16 13.24 7.07 -3.94
CA LYS A 16 14.35 7.90 -4.39
C LYS A 16 14.52 7.87 -5.90
N TYR A 17 14.90 9.04 -6.42
CA TYR A 17 15.44 9.40 -7.75
C TYR A 17 14.45 10.08 -8.71
N GLY A 18 14.55 11.42 -8.77
CA GLY A 18 13.84 12.25 -9.74
C GLY A 18 14.08 13.75 -9.53
N ARG A 19 13.33 14.59 -10.26
CA ARG A 19 13.30 16.05 -10.13
C ARG A 19 12.54 16.53 -8.87
N ASN A 20 11.84 15.61 -8.22
CA ASN A 20 10.97 15.82 -7.08
C ASN A 20 11.66 15.28 -5.82
N THR A 21 11.45 15.94 -4.68
CA THR A 21 11.91 15.41 -3.39
C THR A 21 10.98 14.28 -2.94
N LEU A 22 11.42 13.51 -1.94
CA LEU A 22 10.58 12.52 -1.28
C LEU A 22 9.27 13.17 -0.82
N GLU A 23 9.36 14.34 -0.20
CA GLU A 23 8.25 15.12 0.31
C GLU A 23 7.34 15.63 -0.81
N SER A 24 7.87 16.15 -1.92
CA SER A 24 7.03 16.66 -3.00
C SER A 24 6.33 15.55 -3.78
N THR A 25 6.99 14.39 -3.94
CA THR A 25 6.35 13.19 -4.49
C THR A 25 5.28 12.68 -3.55
N TYR A 26 5.56 12.65 -2.25
CA TYR A 26 4.61 12.24 -1.24
C TYR A 26 3.36 13.16 -1.20
N LEU A 27 3.58 14.47 -1.21
CA LEU A 27 2.52 15.48 -1.26
C LEU A 27 1.67 15.30 -2.51
N GLY A 28 2.27 15.33 -3.70
CA GLY A 28 1.52 15.34 -4.96
C GLY A 28 0.86 14.01 -5.31
N ALA A 29 1.50 12.88 -5.00
CA ALA A 29 0.95 11.56 -5.35
C ALA A 29 -0.06 11.04 -4.32
N PHE A 30 0.04 11.46 -3.05
CA PHE A 30 -0.70 10.83 -1.95
C PHE A 30 -1.48 11.80 -1.06
N LEU A 31 -1.01 13.03 -0.79
CA LEU A 31 -1.79 13.98 0.02
C LEU A 31 -2.75 14.83 -0.82
N ASP A 32 -2.33 15.24 -2.01
CA ASP A 32 -3.14 16.03 -2.95
C ASP A 32 -4.03 15.13 -3.83
N ASN A 33 -3.92 13.81 -3.70
CA ASN A 33 -4.75 12.84 -4.39
C ASN A 33 -6.02 12.57 -3.57
N PRO A 34 -7.21 13.04 -4.00
CA PRO A 34 -8.45 12.86 -3.23
C PRO A 34 -8.92 11.40 -3.14
N LEU A 35 -8.34 10.50 -3.94
CA LEU A 35 -8.65 9.06 -3.90
C LEU A 35 -7.79 8.31 -2.87
N MET A 36 -6.73 8.93 -2.35
CA MET A 36 -5.81 8.30 -1.42
C MET A 36 -6.07 8.77 0.03
N PRO A 37 -6.29 7.85 0.99
CA PRO A 37 -6.43 8.22 2.38
C PRO A 37 -5.16 8.85 2.95
N GLN A 38 -5.29 9.98 3.66
CA GLN A 38 -4.15 10.73 4.22
C GLN A 38 -3.32 9.94 5.25
N ASN A 39 -3.90 8.89 5.85
CA ASN A 39 -3.24 8.03 6.83
C ASN A 39 -2.65 6.75 6.22
N LEU A 40 -2.50 6.69 4.90
CA LEU A 40 -1.86 5.59 4.19
C LEU A 40 -0.72 6.10 3.31
N VAL A 41 0.45 5.47 3.44
CA VAL A 41 1.63 5.77 2.62
C VAL A 41 1.96 4.56 1.76
N PRO A 42 1.70 4.59 0.45
CA PRO A 42 1.94 3.42 -0.40
C PRO A 42 3.44 3.21 -0.62
N PHE A 43 3.84 1.95 -0.66
CA PHE A 43 5.22 1.52 -0.93
C PHE A 43 5.32 0.47 -2.04
N ALA A 44 4.20 -0.12 -2.44
CA ALA A 44 4.11 -1.02 -3.58
C ALA A 44 2.72 -0.93 -4.22
N GLY A 45 2.62 -1.31 -5.49
CA GLY A 45 1.38 -1.42 -6.23
C GLY A 45 1.18 -2.83 -6.77
N ASP A 46 -0.07 -3.23 -6.93
CA ASP A 46 -0.44 -4.40 -7.71
C ASP A 46 -0.64 -4.03 -9.20
N ALA A 47 -1.09 -4.97 -10.03
CA ALA A 47 -1.37 -4.70 -11.45
C ALA A 47 -2.76 -4.06 -11.70
N GLY A 48 -3.66 -4.11 -10.71
CA GLY A 48 -5.01 -3.56 -10.75
C GLY A 48 -5.12 -2.08 -10.40
N GLY A 49 -4.06 -1.48 -9.85
CA GLY A 49 -4.05 -0.09 -9.38
C GLY A 49 -4.28 0.05 -7.88
N ASP A 50 -4.22 -1.07 -7.14
CA ASP A 50 -4.31 -1.12 -5.70
C ASP A 50 -2.93 -1.02 -5.05
N TYR A 51 -2.90 -0.60 -3.79
CA TYR A 51 -1.65 -0.22 -3.13
C TYR A 51 -1.40 -0.94 -1.82
N PHE A 52 -0.17 -1.38 -1.63
CA PHE A 52 0.34 -1.80 -0.33
C PHE A 52 0.87 -0.56 0.40
N CYS A 53 0.35 -0.32 1.60
CA CYS A 53 0.53 0.94 2.31
C CYS A 53 1.01 0.74 3.75
N PHE A 54 1.83 1.66 4.24
CA PHE A 54 2.03 1.87 5.68
C PHE A 54 0.85 2.65 6.24
N ALA A 55 0.25 2.18 7.33
CA ALA A 55 -0.66 2.98 8.13
C ALA A 55 0.12 3.98 8.99
N THR A 56 -0.35 5.23 9.04
CA THR A 56 0.25 6.31 9.84
C THR A 56 -0.67 6.84 10.93
N ASP A 57 -1.88 6.30 11.07
CA ASP A 57 -2.73 6.62 12.22
C ASP A 57 -2.16 6.04 13.52
N ASP A 58 -2.37 6.75 14.64
CA ASP A 58 -1.78 6.40 15.94
C ASP A 58 -2.17 4.99 16.44
N ALA A 59 -3.32 4.47 16.01
CA ALA A 59 -3.81 3.16 16.45
C ALA A 59 -3.12 1.99 15.72
N GLN A 60 -2.68 2.19 14.48
CA GLN A 60 -2.11 1.14 13.63
C GLN A 60 -0.76 1.54 13.02
N ALA A 61 -0.08 2.53 13.58
CA ALA A 61 1.16 3.08 13.04
C ALA A 61 2.18 1.99 12.67
N GLY A 62 2.57 1.95 11.41
CA GLY A 62 3.53 0.99 10.86
C GLY A 62 2.95 -0.34 10.38
N ALA A 63 1.65 -0.59 10.56
CA ALA A 63 0.96 -1.73 9.97
C ALA A 63 0.93 -1.64 8.44
N ILE A 64 0.82 -2.80 7.79
CA ILE A 64 0.72 -2.92 6.34
C ILE A 64 -0.74 -3.17 5.96
N ILE A 65 -1.27 -2.27 5.15
CA ILE A 65 -2.65 -2.27 4.65
C ILE A 65 -2.61 -2.42 3.13
N PHE A 66 -3.39 -3.34 2.59
CA PHE A 66 -3.75 -3.33 1.18
C PHE A 66 -4.92 -2.38 0.98
N PHE A 67 -4.76 -1.41 0.10
CA PHE A 67 -5.76 -0.41 -0.22
C PHE A 67 -6.37 -0.72 -1.58
N GLU A 68 -7.62 -1.17 -1.57
CA GLU A 68 -8.44 -1.46 -2.74
C GLU A 68 -9.00 -0.14 -3.29
N SER A 69 -8.37 0.37 -4.34
CA SER A 69 -8.65 1.66 -4.97
C SER A 69 -10.07 1.75 -5.53
N GLU A 70 -10.68 0.62 -5.91
CA GLU A 70 -12.07 0.54 -6.38
C GLU A 70 -13.06 1.03 -5.31
N TYR A 71 -12.75 0.83 -4.02
CA TYR A 71 -13.62 1.16 -2.89
C TYR A 71 -13.21 2.45 -2.18
N TYR A 72 -12.50 3.37 -2.84
CA TYR A 72 -11.96 4.59 -2.21
C TYR A 72 -13.01 5.45 -1.47
N ASP A 73 -14.29 5.34 -1.82
CA ASP A 73 -15.43 6.02 -1.19
C ASP A 73 -16.07 5.23 -0.02
N GLU A 74 -15.63 3.99 0.21
CA GLU A 74 -16.02 3.10 1.31
C GLU A 74 -14.79 2.74 2.19
N PRO A 75 -14.31 3.63 3.09
CA PRO A 75 -13.02 3.47 3.78
C PRO A 75 -12.87 2.20 4.62
N GLU A 76 -13.97 1.66 5.15
CA GLU A 76 -13.96 0.41 5.92
C GLU A 76 -13.76 -0.82 5.03
N ARG A 77 -14.22 -0.74 3.77
CA ARG A 77 -14.11 -1.81 2.78
C ARG A 77 -12.77 -1.75 2.05
N ALA A 78 -12.32 -0.53 1.72
CA ALA A 78 -11.10 -0.30 0.95
C ALA A 78 -9.81 -0.74 1.66
N ARG A 79 -9.85 -1.04 2.95
CA ARG A 79 -8.66 -1.26 3.78
C ARG A 79 -8.61 -2.70 4.27
N VAL A 80 -7.69 -3.47 3.74
CA VAL A 80 -7.44 -4.84 4.19
C VAL A 80 -6.13 -4.90 4.97
N PHE A 81 -6.21 -5.31 6.24
CA PHE A 81 -5.02 -5.52 7.06
C PHE A 81 -4.22 -6.73 6.57
N LEU A 82 -2.94 -6.55 6.29
CA LEU A 82 -2.03 -7.64 5.89
C LEU A 82 -1.05 -8.05 6.98
N ALA A 83 -0.43 -7.08 7.67
CA ALA A 83 0.59 -7.37 8.66
C ALA A 83 0.74 -6.24 9.69
N PRO A 84 1.19 -6.53 10.92
CA PRO A 84 1.39 -5.51 11.95
C PRO A 84 2.64 -4.65 11.73
N SER A 85 3.55 -5.06 10.83
CA SER A 85 4.76 -4.31 10.50
C SER A 85 5.30 -4.74 9.14
N PHE A 86 6.18 -3.91 8.57
CA PHE A 86 6.88 -4.25 7.33
C PHE A 86 7.74 -5.51 7.46
N SER A 87 8.42 -5.71 8.59
CA SER A 87 9.20 -6.92 8.81
C SER A 87 8.31 -8.17 8.87
N ALA A 88 7.14 -8.08 9.50
CA ALA A 88 6.18 -9.18 9.53
C ALA A 88 5.58 -9.45 8.15
N PHE A 89 5.37 -8.41 7.33
CA PHE A 89 4.94 -8.54 5.95
C PHE A 89 6.00 -9.24 5.08
N VAL A 90 7.25 -8.76 5.12
CA VAL A 90 8.36 -9.35 4.35
C VAL A 90 8.59 -10.82 4.71
N ALA A 91 8.44 -11.18 6.00
CA ALA A 91 8.57 -12.56 6.46
C ALA A 91 7.48 -13.51 5.91
N GLN A 92 6.36 -12.97 5.43
CA GLN A 92 5.25 -13.72 4.83
C GLN A 92 5.29 -13.74 3.30
N LEU A 93 6.22 -13.00 2.67
CA LEU A 93 6.35 -13.00 1.22
C LEU A 93 6.79 -14.37 0.71
N ILE A 94 6.12 -14.81 -0.34
CA ILE A 94 6.46 -16.02 -1.10
C ILE A 94 6.87 -15.61 -2.51
N VAL A 95 7.72 -16.41 -3.14
CA VAL A 95 7.99 -16.27 -4.57
C VAL A 95 6.78 -16.80 -5.32
N ASP A 96 6.18 -15.95 -6.14
CA ASP A 96 5.15 -16.37 -7.09
C ASP A 96 5.80 -17.31 -8.12
N PRO A 97 5.36 -18.59 -8.21
CA PRO A 97 6.01 -19.57 -9.08
C PRO A 97 5.70 -19.40 -10.58
N ASP A 98 4.85 -18.44 -10.93
CA ASP A 98 4.44 -18.11 -12.31
C ASP A 98 5.26 -16.97 -12.94
#